data_AF-A0A536Q2V9-F1
#
_entry.id   AF-A0A536Q2V9-F1
#
_cell.length_a   1.000
_cell.length_b   1.000
_cell.length_c   1.000
_cell.angle_alpha   90.00
_cell.angle_beta   90.00
_cell.angle_gamma   90.00
#
_symmetry.space_group_name_H-M   'P 1'
#
loop_
_entity.id
_entity.type
_entity.pdbx_description
1 polymer ?
#
loop_
_entity_poly.entity_id
_entity_poly.type
_entity_poly.pdbx_seq_one_letter_code
_entity_poly.pdbx_strand_id
1 'polypeptide(L)'
;MAIDRSVVEKAAGLARIALTPEEVERFTGQLSVVLQAVERLKDVDTEKVSPTASVLPVLDVMREDEARPGLTVDEALANAPRGGRDGEFFRVQQVLEERP
;
A
#
# COMPACT_ATOMS: atom_id res chain seq x y z
N MET A 1 21.00 -6.54 -8.73
CA MET A 1 19.90 -7.47 -9.10
C MET A 1 19.20 -6.90 -10.34
N ALA A 2 18.89 -7.69 -11.37
CA ALA A 2 18.22 -7.15 -12.57
C ALA A 2 16.71 -7.11 -12.35
N ILE A 3 16.08 -5.93 -12.49
CA ILE A 3 14.62 -5.80 -12.58
C ILE A 3 14.24 -5.93 -14.05
N ASP A 4 13.27 -6.78 -14.35
CA ASP A 4 12.64 -6.87 -15.65
C ASP A 4 11.18 -6.37 -15.60
N ARG A 5 10.55 -6.24 -16.77
CA ARG A 5 9.15 -5.76 -16.89
C ARG A 5 8.17 -6.57 -16.05
N SER A 6 8.36 -7.90 -15.95
CA SER A 6 7.43 -8.77 -15.22
C SER A 6 7.42 -8.47 -13.73
N VAL A 7 8.58 -8.09 -13.17
CA VAL A 7 8.70 -7.66 -11.77
C VAL A 7 7.96 -6.34 -11.54
N VAL A 8 8.08 -5.39 -12.47
CA VAL A 8 7.38 -4.10 -12.40
C VAL A 8 5.87 -4.30 -12.49
N GLU A 9 5.39 -5.10 -13.43
CA GLU A 9 3.98 -5.42 -13.60
C GLU A 9 3.40 -6.14 -12.38
N LYS A 10 4.15 -7.10 -11.81
CA LYS A 10 3.74 -7.79 -10.59
C LYS A 10 3.64 -6.82 -9.41
N ALA A 11 4.61 -5.94 -9.22
CA ALA A 11 4.60 -4.94 -8.15
C ALA A 11 3.42 -3.97 -8.33
N ALA A 12 3.14 -3.54 -9.56
CA ALA A 12 1.99 -2.69 -9.87
C ALA A 12 0.65 -3.39 -9.57
N GLY A 13 0.53 -4.68 -9.89
CA GLY A 13 -0.63 -5.51 -9.53
C GLY A 13 -0.86 -5.59 -8.03
N LEU A 14 0.21 -5.80 -7.24
CA LEU A 14 0.14 -5.81 -5.77
C LEU A 14 -0.28 -4.44 -5.21
N ALA A 15 0.18 -3.35 -5.84
CA ALA A 15 -0.15 -1.98 -5.45
C ALA A 15 -1.48 -1.47 -6.03
N ARG A 16 -2.20 -2.27 -6.84
CA ARG A 16 -3.41 -1.88 -7.57
C ARG A 16 -3.22 -0.64 -8.47
N ILE A 17 -2.05 -0.53 -9.08
CA ILE A 17 -1.72 0.55 -10.03
C ILE A 17 -1.79 -0.01 -11.45
N ALA A 18 -2.66 0.56 -12.29
CA ALA A 18 -2.67 0.25 -13.72
C ALA A 18 -1.59 1.07 -14.42
N LEU A 19 -0.59 0.41 -15.01
CA LEU A 19 0.49 1.04 -15.75
C LEU A 19 0.31 0.86 -17.25
N THR A 20 0.67 1.88 -18.02
CA THR A 20 0.79 1.74 -19.48
C THR A 20 2.07 1.02 -19.88
N PRO A 21 2.17 0.44 -21.09
CA PRO A 21 3.39 -0.22 -21.55
C PRO A 21 4.63 0.68 -21.50
N GLU A 22 4.46 1.97 -21.80
CA GLU A 22 5.52 2.98 -21.77
C GLU A 22 5.97 3.27 -20.33
N GLU A 23 5.03 3.32 -19.38
CA GLU A 23 5.34 3.48 -17.96
C GLU A 23 6.09 2.27 -17.40
N VAL A 24 5.71 1.05 -17.81
CA VAL A 24 6.42 -0.18 -17.42
C VAL A 24 7.88 -0.13 -17.88
N GLU A 25 8.13 0.28 -19.12
CA GLU A 25 9.50 0.39 -19.65
C GLU A 25 10.30 1.45 -18.90
N ARG A 26 9.71 2.64 -18.70
CA ARG A 26 10.34 3.72 -17.93
C ARG A 26 10.66 3.28 -16.50
N PHE A 27 9.71 2.67 -15.80
CA PHE A 27 9.87 2.27 -14.40
C PHE A 27 10.84 1.10 -14.24
N THR A 28 10.97 0.22 -15.24
CA THR A 28 12.01 -0.83 -15.23
C THR A 28 13.41 -0.21 -15.10
N GLY A 29 13.70 0.85 -15.88
CA GLY A 29 14.97 1.57 -15.79
C GLY A 29 15.12 2.34 -14.48
N GLN A 30 14.11 3.11 -14.09
CA GLN A 30 14.17 3.95 -12.88
C GLN A 30 14.31 3.13 -11.60
N LEU A 31 13.54 2.05 -11.45
CA LEU A 31 13.61 1.18 -10.27
C LEU A 31 14.95 0.43 -10.21
N SER A 32 15.54 0.09 -11.36
CA SER A 32 16.89 -0.51 -11.39
C SER A 32 17.93 0.43 -10.77
N VAL A 33 17.87 1.73 -11.09
CA VAL A 33 18.77 2.73 -10.49
C VAL A 33 18.54 2.87 -8.98
N VAL A 34 17.28 2.90 -8.54
CA VAL A 34 16.94 2.98 -7.11
C VAL A 34 17.47 1.77 -6.34
N LEU A 35 17.26 0.55 -6.86
CA LEU A 35 17.75 -0.66 -6.20
C LEU A 35 19.28 -0.72 -6.16
N GLN A 36 19.98 -0.28 -7.21
CA GLN A 36 21.44 -0.14 -7.17
C GLN A 36 21.90 0.83 -6.07
N ALA A 37 21.17 1.93 -5.87
CA ALA A 37 21.47 2.87 -4.79
C ALA A 37 21.26 2.25 -3.40
N VAL A 38 20.24 1.39 -3.24
CA VAL A 38 19.93 0.63 -2.01
C VAL A 38 20.93 -0.51 -1.76
N GLU A 39 21.49 -1.12 -2.80
CA GLU A 39 22.50 -2.18 -2.65
C GLU A 39 23.73 -1.75 -1.85
N ARG A 40 24.05 -0.44 -1.80
CA ARG A 40 25.10 0.13 -0.95
C ARG A 40 24.89 -0.12 0.55
N LEU A 41 23.66 -0.36 0.98
CA LEU A 41 23.37 -0.68 2.39
C LEU A 41 23.93 -2.05 2.80
N LYS A 42 24.26 -2.93 1.85
CA LYS A 42 24.88 -4.24 2.13
C LYS A 42 26.32 -4.13 2.66
N ASP A 43 26.97 -2.99 2.45
CA ASP A 43 28.34 -2.75 2.91
C ASP A 43 28.42 -2.50 4.43
N VAL A 44 27.26 -2.36 5.09
CA VAL A 44 27.14 -2.11 6.53
C VAL A 44 26.78 -3.41 7.26
N ASP A 45 27.65 -3.85 8.17
CA ASP A 45 27.39 -5.01 9.03
C ASP A 45 26.26 -4.69 10.03
N THR A 46 25.19 -5.48 9.98
CA THR A 46 24.02 -5.37 10.88
C THR A 46 23.77 -6.63 11.71
N GLU A 47 24.69 -7.60 11.76
CA GLU A 47 24.48 -8.89 12.45
C GLU A 47 24.17 -8.76 13.95
N LYS A 48 24.64 -7.68 14.58
CA LYS A 48 24.53 -7.44 16.03
C LYS A 48 23.54 -6.34 16.40
N VAL A 49 22.81 -5.78 15.44
CA VAL A 49 21.82 -4.72 15.70
C VAL A 49 20.42 -5.21 15.39
N SER A 50 19.50 -4.98 16.31
CA SER A 50 18.09 -5.31 16.09
C SER A 50 17.44 -4.28 15.15
N PRO A 51 16.46 -4.68 14.33
CA PRO A 51 15.69 -3.75 13.51
C PRO A 51 15.00 -2.67 14.35
N THR A 52 15.00 -1.44 13.88
CA THR A 52 14.29 -0.32 14.53
C THR A 52 12.95 -0.08 13.84
N ALA A 53 11.85 -0.52 14.46
CA ALA A 53 10.49 -0.33 13.91
C ALA A 53 9.86 1.01 14.31
N SER A 54 10.17 1.51 15.52
CA SER A 54 9.74 2.80 16.05
C SER A 54 10.94 3.46 16.72
N VAL A 55 11.05 4.78 16.59
CA VAL A 55 12.07 5.58 17.31
C VAL A 55 11.69 5.84 18.77
N LEU A 56 10.40 5.67 19.10
CA LEU A 56 9.88 5.76 20.45
C LEU A 56 9.84 4.38 21.11
N PRO A 57 10.01 4.29 22.45
CA PRO A 57 9.82 3.05 23.18
C PRO A 57 8.47 2.42 22.86
N VAL A 58 8.47 1.12 22.60
CA VAL A 58 7.23 0.36 22.46
C VAL A 58 6.62 0.23 23.85
N LEU A 59 5.42 0.78 24.00
CA LEU A 59 4.62 0.69 25.22
C LEU A 59 3.27 0.07 24.85
N ASP A 60 2.69 -0.71 25.75
CA ASP A 60 1.36 -1.26 25.57
C ASP A 60 0.32 -0.14 25.74
N VAL A 61 0.07 0.59 24.65
CA VAL A 61 -0.94 1.65 24.61
C VAL A 61 -2.31 1.01 24.38
N MET A 62 -2.96 0.65 25.48
CA MET A 62 -4.29 0.07 25.48
C MET A 62 -5.36 1.17 25.56
N ARG A 63 -6.53 0.88 25.00
CA ARG A 63 -7.74 1.69 25.13
C ARG A 63 -8.72 0.91 26.01
N GLU A 64 -9.35 1.58 26.97
CA GLU A 64 -10.46 1.01 27.75
C GLU A 64 -11.59 0.50 26.85
N ASP A 65 -12.22 -0.60 27.25
CA ASP A 65 -13.29 -1.24 26.50
C ASP A 65 -14.65 -0.55 26.73
N GLU A 66 -14.72 0.72 26.33
CA GLU A 66 -15.92 1.54 26.43
C GLU A 66 -16.47 1.86 25.03
N ALA A 67 -17.80 1.79 24.90
CA ALA A 67 -18.48 2.21 23.68
C ALA A 67 -18.40 3.74 23.53
N ARG A 68 -18.10 4.20 22.30
CA ARG A 68 -18.07 5.62 21.96
C ARG A 68 -19.04 5.89 20.81
N PRO A 69 -19.69 7.07 20.75
CA PRO A 69 -20.50 7.44 19.61
C PRO A 69 -19.68 7.37 18.32
N GLY A 70 -20.20 6.65 17.32
CA GLY A 70 -19.62 6.63 15.97
C GLY A 70 -20.03 7.87 15.17
N LEU A 71 -19.51 7.97 13.94
CA LEU A 71 -20.01 8.94 12.96
C LEU A 71 -21.46 8.63 12.59
N THR A 72 -22.24 9.66 12.29
CA THR A 72 -23.53 9.50 11.62
C THR A 72 -23.34 8.95 10.20
N VAL A 73 -24.38 8.34 9.63
CA VAL A 73 -24.34 7.82 8.25
C VAL A 73 -23.98 8.91 7.25
N ASP A 74 -24.53 10.12 7.42
CA ASP A 74 -24.24 11.23 6.52
C ASP A 74 -22.81 11.75 6.64
N GLU A 75 -22.24 11.78 7.86
CA GLU A 75 -20.81 12.12 8.06
C GLU A 75 -19.88 11.08 7.44
N ALA A 76 -20.18 9.79 7.63
CA ALA A 76 -19.38 8.70 7.08
C ALA A 76 -19.40 8.68 5.53
N LEU A 77 -20.53 9.05 4.92
CA LEU A 77 -20.73 9.04 3.47
C LEU A 77 -20.45 10.39 2.79
N ALA A 78 -20.09 11.43 3.55
CA ALA A 78 -19.89 12.79 3.02
C ALA A 78 -18.85 12.85 1.89
N ASN A 79 -17.85 11.96 1.90
CA ASN A 79 -16.78 11.88 0.90
C ASN A 79 -16.94 10.70 -0.07
N ALA A 80 -18.08 10.01 -0.07
CA ALA A 80 -18.33 8.96 -1.04
C ALA A 80 -18.27 9.55 -2.47
N PRO A 81 -17.66 8.84 -3.45
CA PRO A 81 -17.65 9.29 -4.84
C PRO A 81 -19.06 9.58 -5.35
N ARG A 82 -19.21 10.46 -6.36
CA ARG A 82 -20.53 10.74 -6.96
C ARG A 82 -21.15 9.44 -7.50
N GLY A 83 -22.36 9.13 -7.05
CA GLY A 83 -23.04 7.87 -7.37
C GLY A 83 -22.56 6.64 -6.59
N GLY A 84 -21.56 6.81 -5.71
CA GLY A 84 -21.01 5.79 -4.79
C GLY A 84 -21.77 5.64 -3.48
N ARG A 85 -22.99 6.19 -3.40
CA ARG A 85 -23.92 6.03 -2.27
C ARG A 85 -25.21 5.37 -2.75
N ASP A 86 -25.69 4.39 -1.99
CA ASP A 86 -26.98 3.75 -2.19
C ASP A 86 -27.73 3.68 -0.85
N GLY A 87 -28.58 4.67 -0.58
CA GLY A 87 -29.16 4.84 0.75
C GLY A 87 -28.08 5.03 1.81
N GLU A 88 -27.93 4.05 2.69
CA GLU A 88 -26.94 4.04 3.79
C GLU A 88 -25.65 3.27 3.45
N PHE A 89 -25.51 2.78 2.22
CA PHE A 89 -24.40 1.93 1.80
C PHE A 89 -23.43 2.65 0.85
N PHE A 90 -22.16 2.23 0.89
CA PHE A 90 -21.22 2.50 -0.20
C PHE A 90 -21.57 1.62 -1.39
N ARG A 91 -21.79 2.24 -2.56
CA ARG A 91 -22.00 1.54 -3.82
C ARG A 91 -20.67 1.31 -4.50
N VAL A 92 -20.35 0.04 -4.76
CA VAL A 92 -19.15 -0.40 -5.49
C VAL A 92 -19.53 -1.42 -6.56
N GLN A 93 -18.62 -1.71 -7.49
CA GLN A 93 -18.78 -2.85 -8.38
C GLN A 93 -18.74 -4.14 -7.56
N GLN A 94 -19.62 -5.08 -7.89
CA GLN A 94 -19.67 -6.37 -7.21
C GLN A 94 -18.32 -7.09 -7.39
N VAL A 95 -17.79 -7.65 -6.30
CA VAL A 95 -16.62 -8.52 -6.35
C VAL A 95 -17.05 -9.84 -6.99
N LEU A 96 -16.53 -10.10 -8.18
CA LEU A 96 -16.62 -11.40 -8.85
C LEU A 96 -15.28 -12.12 -8.65
N GLU A 97 -15.28 -13.45 -8.53
CA GLU A 97 -14.02 -14.21 -8.55
C GLU A 97 -13.27 -13.93 -9.86
N GLU A 98 -11.96 -13.77 -9.78
CA GLU A 98 -11.10 -13.53 -10.95
C GLU A 98 -11.32 -14.67 -11.95
N ARG A 99 -11.67 -14.31 -13.20
CA ARG A 99 -11.61 -15.28 -14.30
C ARG A 99 -10.15 -15.74 -14.46
N PRO A 100 -9.92 -17.06 -14.64
CA PRO A 100 -8.58 -17.63 -14.77
C PRO A 100 -7.77 -17.01 -15.91
#